data_AF-A0A2S2N3J3-F1
#
_entry.id   AF-A0A2S2N3J3-F1
#
_cell.length_a   1.000
_cell.length_b   1.000
_cell.length_c   1.000
_cell.angle_alpha   90.00
_cell.angle_beta   90.00
_cell.angle_gamma   90.00
#
_symmetry.space_group_name_H-M   'P 1'
#
loop_
_entity.id
_entity.type
_entity.pdbx_description
1 polymer ?
#
loop_
_entity_poly.entity_id
_entity_poly.type
_entity_poly.pdbx_seq_one_letter_code
_entity_poly.pdbx_strand_id
1 'polypeptide(L)'
;YNTATNQWFIPAVRGDIPPGCAAYGFVCDGTRLLVFGGMVEYGKYSNDLYELQASRWEWKRLKAKAPKNGPPPCPRLGHSFSLVGNKCYLFGGLANDSED
;
A
#
# COMPACT_ATOMS: atom_id res chain seq x y z
N TYR A 1 1.19 -2.29 17.23
CA TYR A 1 1.74 -2.98 18.41
C TYR A 1 2.97 -2.24 18.90
N ASN A 2 2.96 -1.77 20.14
CA ASN A 2 4.12 -1.16 20.78
C ASN A 2 4.95 -2.28 21.43
N THR A 3 6.19 -2.46 20.97
CA THR A 3 7.10 -3.51 21.44
C THR A 3 7.66 -3.23 22.84
N ALA A 4 7.72 -1.97 23.28
CA ALA A 4 8.21 -1.60 24.60
C ALA A 4 7.18 -1.87 25.71
N THR A 5 5.89 -1.68 25.42
CA THR A 5 4.80 -1.92 26.38
C THR A 5 4.07 -3.24 26.16
N ASN A 6 4.39 -3.99 25.10
CA ASN A 6 3.72 -5.23 24.71
C ASN A 6 2.19 -5.06 24.58
N GLN A 7 1.77 -3.97 23.93
CA GLN A 7 0.36 -3.61 23.81
C GLN A 7 -0.01 -3.18 22.40
N TRP A 8 -1.21 -3.56 21.98
CA TRP A 8 -1.86 -2.98 20.82
C TRP A 8 -2.48 -1.63 21.20
N PHE A 9 -2.41 -0.68 20.28
CA PHE A 9 -3.11 0.59 20.39
C PHE A 9 -3.65 0.94 19.01
N ILE A 10 -4.75 1.70 19.00
CA ILE A 10 -5.39 2.18 17.79
C ILE A 10 -5.16 3.70 17.76
N PRO A 11 -4.29 4.21 16.86
CA PRO A 11 -4.09 5.65 16.74
C PRO A 11 -5.31 6.30 16.11
N ALA A 12 -5.62 7.53 16.53
CA ALA A 12 -6.53 8.38 15.78
C ALA A 12 -5.86 8.81 14.47
N VAL A 13 -6.44 8.42 13.35
CA VAL A 13 -5.93 8.73 12.00
C VAL A 13 -6.82 9.77 11.31
N ARG A 14 -6.25 10.51 10.36
CA ARG A 14 -6.97 11.50 9.53
C ARG A 14 -6.48 11.49 8.08
N GLY A 15 -7.15 12.25 7.21
CA GLY A 15 -6.79 12.43 5.81
C GLY A 15 -7.49 11.43 4.89
N ASP A 16 -6.81 11.04 3.81
CA ASP A 16 -7.35 10.13 2.80
C ASP A 16 -7.24 8.67 3.27
N ILE A 17 -8.05 8.28 4.26
CA ILE A 17 -8.01 6.95 4.87
C ILE A 17 -8.37 5.89 3.82
N PRO A 18 -7.51 4.89 3.56
CA PRO A 18 -7.80 3.84 2.58
C PRO A 18 -8.96 2.95 3.05
N PRO A 19 -9.72 2.33 2.12
CA PRO A 19 -10.74 1.36 2.48
C PRO A 19 -10.14 0.12 3.14
N GLY A 20 -10.98 -0.62 3.86
CA GLY A 20 -10.61 -1.94 4.38
C GLY A 20 -10.13 -2.86 3.26
N CYS A 21 -9.04 -3.59 3.49
CA CYS A 21 -8.42 -4.40 2.45
C CYS A 21 -7.54 -5.50 3.04
N ALA A 22 -7.41 -6.59 2.28
CA ALA A 22 -6.55 -7.72 2.55
C ALA A 22 -5.38 -7.79 1.56
N ALA A 23 -4.25 -8.34 1.99
CA ALA A 23 -3.08 -8.64 1.16
C ALA A 23 -2.50 -7.40 0.42
N TYR A 24 -2.46 -6.25 1.11
CA TYR A 24 -1.65 -5.10 0.69
C TYR A 24 -0.16 -5.47 0.61
N GLY A 25 0.55 -4.89 -0.36
CA GLY A 25 1.99 -4.70 -0.24
C GLY A 25 2.27 -3.39 0.50
N PHE A 26 3.18 -3.41 1.47
CA PHE A 26 3.61 -2.21 2.16
C PHE A 26 5.13 -2.17 2.34
N VAL A 27 5.68 -0.96 2.35
CA VAL A 27 7.08 -0.70 2.70
C VAL A 27 7.15 0.45 3.70
N CYS A 28 8.22 0.48 4.48
CA CYS A 28 8.47 1.52 5.48
C CYS A 28 9.79 2.23 5.16
N ASP A 29 9.75 3.57 5.12
CA ASP A 29 10.91 4.46 5.00
C ASP A 29 10.88 5.46 6.15
N GLY A 30 11.61 5.15 7.23
CA GLY A 30 11.54 5.90 8.49
C GLY A 30 10.12 5.89 9.07
N THR A 31 9.46 7.06 9.09
CA THR A 31 8.07 7.21 9.56
C THR A 31 7.03 7.19 8.44
N ARG A 32 7.47 7.02 7.19
CA ARG A 32 6.61 7.02 6.01
C ARG A 32 6.33 5.59 5.60
N LEU A 33 5.07 5.17 5.64
CA LEU A 33 4.65 3.88 5.12
C LEU A 33 3.97 4.09 3.77
N LEU A 34 4.40 3.35 2.76
CA LEU A 34 3.74 3.30 1.45
C LEU A 34 2.98 1.99 1.33
N VAL A 35 1.72 2.06 0.91
CA VAL A 35 0.80 0.93 0.80
C VAL A 35 0.25 0.88 -0.61
N PHE A 36 0.37 -0.27 -1.27
CA PHE A 36 -0.07 -0.48 -2.65
C PHE A 36 -0.99 -1.70 -2.80
N GLY A 37 -2.04 -1.52 -3.61
CA GLY A 37 -2.87 -2.58 -4.15
C GLY A 37 -3.76 -3.31 -3.15
N GLY A 38 -3.80 -4.65 -3.20
CA GLY A 38 -4.60 -5.49 -2.32
C GLY A 38 -6.05 -5.66 -2.77
N MET A 39 -6.80 -6.46 -2.00
CA MET A 39 -8.21 -6.75 -2.24
C MET A 39 -9.10 -5.90 -1.33
N VAL A 40 -9.87 -5.00 -1.94
CA VAL A 40 -10.88 -4.17 -1.27
C VAL A 40 -12.23 -4.89 -1.23
N GLU A 41 -13.29 -4.19 -0.85
CA GLU A 41 -14.65 -4.73 -0.75
C GLU A 41 -15.12 -5.45 -2.03
N TYR A 42 -15.91 -6.50 -1.83
CA TYR A 42 -16.51 -7.31 -2.90
C TYR A 42 -15.49 -7.98 -3.83
N GLY A 43 -14.30 -8.31 -3.34
CA GLY A 43 -13.28 -9.04 -4.11
C GLY A 43 -12.60 -8.20 -5.20
N LYS A 44 -12.82 -6.88 -5.23
CA LYS A 44 -12.17 -6.00 -6.20
C LYS A 44 -10.71 -5.78 -5.81
N TYR A 45 -9.80 -5.84 -6.77
CA TYR A 45 -8.40 -5.53 -6.51
C TYR A 45 -8.19 -4.04 -6.73
N SER A 46 -7.24 -3.46 -6.00
CA SER A 46 -6.84 -2.06 -6.14
C SER A 46 -5.44 -1.96 -6.76
N ASN A 47 -5.15 -0.82 -7.40
CA ASN A 47 -3.81 -0.34 -7.70
C ASN A 47 -3.55 1.05 -7.09
N ASP A 48 -4.33 1.43 -6.09
CA ASP A 48 -4.10 2.68 -5.38
C ASP A 48 -2.81 2.62 -4.57
N LEU A 49 -2.15 3.77 -4.50
CA LEU A 49 -0.99 4.01 -3.64
C LEU A 49 -1.39 4.99 -2.55
N TYR A 50 -1.20 4.59 -1.30
CA TYR A 50 -1.40 5.43 -0.13
C TYR A 50 -0.09 5.62 0.62
N GLU A 51 0.02 6.75 1.29
CA GLU A 51 1.08 7.07 2.23
C GLU A 51 0.49 7.32 3.61
N LEU A 52 1.07 6.70 4.64
CA LEU A 52 0.85 7.07 6.04
C LEU A 52 2.11 7.75 6.57
N GLN A 53 1.96 8.98 7.04
CA GLN A 53 2.97 9.64 7.86
C GLN A 53 2.74 9.29 9.34
N ALA A 54 3.44 8.28 9.86
CA ALA A 54 3.23 7.71 11.19
C ALA A 54 3.54 8.67 12.34
N SER A 55 4.38 9.69 12.13
CA SER A 55 4.66 10.70 13.18
C SER A 55 3.45 11.57 13.53
N ARG A 56 2.47 11.69 12.62
CA ARG A 56 1.27 12.51 12.80
C ARG A 56 -0.03 11.78 12.48
N TRP A 57 0.04 10.48 12.18
CA TRP A 57 -1.09 9.61 11.84
C TRP A 57 -2.00 10.17 10.74
N GLU A 58 -1.38 10.62 9.64
CA GLU A 58 -2.09 11.23 8.51
C GLU A 58 -1.88 10.42 7.24
N TRP A 59 -2.99 10.01 6.64
CA TRP A 59 -3.04 9.32 5.37
C TRP A 59 -3.16 10.30 4.21
N LYS A 60 -2.53 9.96 3.10
CA LYS A 60 -2.65 10.67 1.83
C LYS A 60 -2.73 9.67 0.69
N ARG A 61 -3.69 9.83 -0.21
CA ARG A 61 -3.73 9.09 -1.46
C ARG A 61 -2.74 9.71 -2.43
N LEU A 62 -1.77 8.92 -2.88
CA LEU A 62 -0.74 9.37 -3.81
C LEU A 62 -1.21 9.15 -5.24
N LYS A 63 -1.09 10.20 -6.07
CA LYS A 63 -1.25 10.11 -7.52
C LYS A 63 0.11 9.90 -8.16
N ALA A 64 0.49 8.65 -8.38
CA ALA A 64 1.72 8.31 -9.08
C ALA A 64 1.67 8.79 -10.53
N LYS A 65 2.79 9.33 -11.03
CA LYS A 65 2.90 9.70 -12.45
C LYS A 65 2.92 8.42 -13.30
N ALA A 66 2.28 8.48 -14.46
CA ALA A 66 2.34 7.38 -15.41
C ALA A 66 3.80 7.10 -15.82
N PRO A 67 4.20 5.82 -15.96
CA PRO A 67 5.52 5.48 -16.46
C PRO A 67 5.70 5.99 -17.89
N LYS A 68 6.93 6.35 -18.25
CA LYS A 68 7.27 6.75 -19.64
C LYS A 68 7.21 5.57 -20.61
N ASN A 69 7.55 4.38 -20.11
CA ASN A 69 7.66 3.15 -20.90
C ASN A 69 6.72 2.10 -20.30
N GLY A 70 5.57 1.89 -20.93
CA GLY A 70 4.58 0.90 -20.52
C GLY A 70 3.45 1.44 -19.64
N PRO A 71 2.46 0.59 -19.30
CA PRO A 71 1.35 0.97 -18.45
C PRO A 71 1.75 1.03 -16.97
N PRO A 72 1.00 1.78 -16.13
CA PRO A 72 1.13 1.65 -14.67
C PRO A 72 0.76 0.22 -14.22
N PRO A 73 1.17 -0.20 -13.01
CA PRO A 73 0.75 -1.49 -12.48
C PRO A 73 -0.78 -1.62 -12.42
N CYS A 74 -1.28 -2.74 -12.93
CA CYS A 74 -2.71 -3.06 -12.84
C CYS A 74 -3.10 -3.42 -11.40
N PRO A 75 -4.41 -3.38 -11.06
CA PRO A 75 -4.90 -3.82 -9.76
C PRO A 75 -4.49 -5.26 -9.44
N ARG A 76 -3.98 -5.48 -8.21
CA ARG A 76 -3.43 -6.78 -7.81
C ARG A 76 -3.33 -6.98 -6.31
N LEU A 77 -3.32 -8.23 -5.85
CA LEU A 77 -3.04 -8.61 -4.45
C LEU A 77 -1.92 -9.65 -4.35
N GLY A 78 -1.39 -9.85 -3.15
CA GLY A 78 -0.41 -10.91 -2.88
C GLY A 78 0.93 -10.72 -3.61
N HIS A 79 1.21 -9.50 -4.06
CA HIS A 79 2.45 -9.12 -4.72
C HIS A 79 3.54 -8.86 -3.67
N SER A 80 4.80 -8.94 -4.09
CA SER A 80 5.93 -8.42 -3.30
C SER A 80 6.07 -6.92 -3.53
N PHE A 81 6.25 -6.16 -2.45
CA PHE A 81 6.54 -4.73 -2.48
C PHE A 81 7.76 -4.45 -1.61
N SER A 82 8.83 -3.91 -2.18
CA SER A 82 10.12 -3.80 -1.48
C SER A 82 10.82 -2.48 -1.78
N LEU A 83 11.40 -1.88 -0.74
CA LEU A 83 12.15 -0.64 -0.83
C LEU A 83 13.65 -0.95 -0.92
N VAL A 84 14.30 -0.45 -1.97
CA VAL A 84 15.77 -0.51 -2.13
C VAL A 84 16.27 0.89 -2.43
N GLY A 85 17.09 1.43 -1.52
CA GLY A 85 17.49 2.84 -1.56
C GLY A 85 16.24 3.74 -1.49
N ASN A 86 16.03 4.56 -2.52
CA ASN A 86 14.89 5.46 -2.63
C ASN A 86 13.82 4.99 -3.64
N LYS A 87 13.82 3.70 -4.00
CA LYS A 87 12.91 3.13 -5.02
C LYS A 87 12.13 1.96 -4.46
N CYS A 88 10.83 1.95 -4.72
CA CYS A 88 9.96 0.82 -4.43
C CYS A 88 9.86 -0.08 -5.68
N TYR A 89 9.99 -1.38 -5.47
CA TYR A 89 9.90 -2.41 -6.49
C TYR A 89 8.67 -3.27 -6.21
N LEU A 90 7.91 -3.55 -7.27
CA LEU A 90 6.68 -4.32 -7.25
C LEU A 90 6.86 -5.55 -8.14
N PHE A 91 6.63 -6.75 -7.60
CA PHE A 91 6.78 -8.00 -8.35
C PHE A 91 5.66 -9.00 -8.07
N GLY A 92 5.22 -9.73 -9.11
CA GLY A 92 4.23 -10.80 -9.00
C GLY A 92 2.85 -10.32 -8.53
N GLY A 93 2.16 -11.22 -7.82
CA GLY A 93 0.77 -11.07 -7.37
C GLY A 93 -0.25 -11.49 -8.43
N LEU A 94 -1.51 -11.57 -8.00
CA LEU A 94 -2.64 -11.95 -8.82
C LEU A 94 -3.40 -10.71 -9.28
N ALA A 95 -3.77 -10.65 -10.56
CA ALA A 95 -4.60 -9.60 -11.12
C ALA A 95 -6.00 -10.16 -11.42
N ASN A 96 -7.05 -9.32 -11.34
CA ASN A 96 -8.41 -9.77 -11.67
C ASN A 96 -8.57 -10.12 -13.17
N ASP A 97 -7.70 -9.60 -14.02
CA ASP A 97 -7.75 -9.78 -15.48
C ASP A 97 -6.71 -10.79 -16.00
N SER A 98 -6.12 -11.62 -15.13
CA SER A 98 -5.29 -12.73 -15.62
C SER A 98 -6.20 -13.84 -16.16
N GLU A 99 -6.08 -14.16 -17.45
CA GLU A 99 -6.65 -15.36 -18.09
C GLU A 99 -5.95 -16.66 -17.63
N ASP A 100 -5.67 -16.82 -16.33
CA ASP A 100 -5.30 -18.13 -15.80
C ASP A 100 -6.49 -19.10 -15.89
#